data_AF-A0A4C1YZR9-F1
#
_entry.id   AF-A0A4C1YZR9-F1
#
_cell.length_a   1.000
_cell.length_b   1.000
_cell.length_c   1.000
_cell.angle_alpha   90.00
_cell.angle_beta   90.00
_cell.angle_gamma   90.00
#
_symmetry.space_group_name_H-M   'P 1'
#
loop_
_entity.id
_entity.type
_entity.pdbx_description
1 polymer ?
#
loop_
_entity_poly.entity_id
_entity_poly.type
_entity_poly.pdbx_seq_one_letter_code
_entity_poly.pdbx_strand_id
1 'polypeptide(L)'
;MVAGGGAGAAVGDIKVTQLRGKTSAKSLIIPSKRLPVPRASFRASKLIITIIYQNPHTSRGDASYILREGQIMSRKKKISEEEAKLKKKEYDRKRREKMKSDPVSLEVLRGKERVKYLKKREKGQVKLISTMSSREKRQKRKNWKKNSQTYRYKTAKVRKNLAKLLDETPHPSSGLVIQNNNEVRNLAAIRRRQQLRRRTAIFYSKISRLQERLNREIRNKEKYRKRCQRLIKNNQTSPEAKVSALLKNIKVPEVVRKKLILSEVLTKQLKDRYINLKKHVEKKKYFEIIKPDLLKKHKLLHLSKPFFRHGTYKKTGTRKINAQFMKVKKT
;
A
#
# COMPACT_ATOMS: atom_id res chain seq x y z
N MET A 1 55.40 -30.49 -15.67
CA MET A 1 54.25 -31.26 -16.19
C MET A 1 53.81 -32.25 -15.13
N VAL A 2 52.50 -32.44 -15.01
CA VAL A 2 51.77 -32.97 -13.87
C VAL A 2 51.82 -34.51 -13.82
N ALA A 3 52.05 -35.10 -12.65
CA ALA A 3 51.55 -36.42 -12.29
C ALA A 3 51.51 -36.62 -10.76
N GLY A 4 50.41 -37.21 -10.27
CA GLY A 4 50.14 -37.55 -8.87
C GLY A 4 48.83 -36.89 -8.43
N GLY A 5 47.73 -37.57 -8.16
CA GLY A 5 47.49 -39.00 -7.92
C GLY A 5 46.62 -39.13 -6.66
N GLY A 6 45.36 -39.53 -6.85
CA GLY A 6 44.56 -40.27 -5.86
C GLY A 6 43.88 -39.49 -4.72
N ALA A 7 42.54 -39.58 -4.66
CA ALA A 7 41.81 -40.32 -3.62
C ALA A 7 40.36 -39.80 -3.51
N GLY A 8 39.40 -40.70 -3.70
CA GLY A 8 37.98 -40.43 -3.50
C GLY A 8 37.55 -40.50 -2.04
N ALA A 9 36.40 -39.91 -1.74
CA ALA A 9 35.58 -40.27 -0.58
C ALA A 9 34.11 -39.92 -0.83
N ALA A 10 33.26 -40.85 -0.43
CA ALA A 10 31.84 -40.95 -0.68
C ALA A 10 31.01 -39.78 -0.10
N VAL A 11 30.00 -39.35 -0.85
CA VAL A 11 28.92 -38.48 -0.34
C VAL A 11 27.75 -39.38 0.03
N GLY A 12 27.58 -39.60 1.33
CA GLY A 12 26.44 -40.31 1.91
C GLY A 12 25.18 -39.44 1.92
N ASP A 13 24.09 -40.03 1.43
CA ASP A 13 22.74 -39.49 1.45
C ASP A 13 22.21 -39.28 2.87
N ILE A 14 21.86 -38.04 3.22
CA ILE A 14 21.08 -37.73 4.42
C ILE A 14 19.66 -37.33 4.01
N LYS A 15 18.74 -38.29 4.23
CA LYS A 15 17.29 -38.08 4.21
C LYS A 15 16.89 -37.05 5.27
N VAL A 16 16.40 -35.89 4.83
CA VAL A 16 15.72 -34.92 5.70
C VAL A 16 14.21 -35.09 5.54
N THR A 17 13.60 -35.85 6.45
CA THR A 17 12.15 -35.87 6.66
C THR A 17 11.69 -34.58 7.32
N GLN A 18 11.07 -33.67 6.57
CA GLN A 18 10.30 -32.56 7.14
C GLN A 18 8.81 -32.92 7.23
N LEU A 19 8.36 -33.19 8.45
CA LEU A 19 6.95 -33.17 8.83
C LEU A 19 6.43 -31.72 8.72
N ARG A 20 5.73 -31.41 7.62
CA ARG A 20 4.90 -30.22 7.51
C ARG A 20 3.49 -30.53 7.99
N GLY A 21 3.18 -30.11 9.22
CA GLY A 21 1.80 -29.97 9.69
C GLY A 21 1.04 -28.98 8.79
N LYS A 22 0.13 -29.51 7.97
CA LYS A 22 -0.89 -28.74 7.25
C LYS A 22 -2.12 -28.63 8.16
N THR A 23 -2.30 -27.49 8.82
CA THR A 23 -3.60 -27.11 9.37
C THR A 23 -4.52 -26.75 8.19
N SER A 24 -5.23 -27.77 7.70
CA SER A 24 -6.31 -27.63 6.73
C SER A 24 -7.57 -27.19 7.47
N ALA A 25 -7.84 -25.89 7.52
CA ALA A 25 -9.19 -25.40 7.73
C ALA A 25 -9.96 -25.62 6.41
N LYS A 26 -10.57 -26.81 6.30
CA LYS A 26 -11.60 -27.12 5.30
C LYS A 26 -12.80 -26.22 5.59
N SER A 27 -12.91 -25.07 4.93
CA SER A 27 -14.21 -24.46 4.70
C SER A 27 -14.92 -25.31 3.64
N LEU A 28 -15.95 -26.03 4.07
CA LEU A 28 -16.94 -26.63 3.17
C LEU A 28 -17.51 -25.51 2.27
N ILE A 29 -17.12 -25.50 1.00
CA ILE A 29 -17.91 -24.87 -0.05
C ILE A 29 -18.56 -26.00 -0.82
N ILE A 30 -19.85 -26.17 -0.53
CA ILE A 30 -20.77 -27.06 -1.23
C ILE A 30 -20.71 -26.71 -2.74
N PRO A 31 -20.41 -27.65 -3.64
CA PRO A 31 -20.50 -27.39 -5.07
C PRO A 31 -21.99 -27.32 -5.43
N SER A 32 -22.52 -26.12 -5.68
CA SER A 32 -23.86 -25.99 -6.25
C SER A 32 -23.82 -26.55 -7.67
N LYS A 33 -24.52 -27.67 -7.85
CA LYS A 33 -24.76 -28.30 -9.14
C LYS A 33 -25.38 -27.25 -10.07
N ARG A 34 -24.72 -26.96 -11.19
CA ARG A 34 -25.31 -26.19 -12.29
C ARG A 34 -26.51 -26.98 -12.81
N LEU A 35 -27.71 -26.50 -12.51
CA LEU A 35 -28.91 -26.92 -13.22
C LEU A 35 -28.86 -26.36 -14.65
N PRO A 36 -29.21 -27.14 -15.67
CA PRO A 36 -29.27 -26.67 -17.05
C PRO A 36 -30.40 -25.65 -17.20
N VAL A 37 -30.07 -24.48 -17.74
CA VAL A 37 -31.05 -23.45 -18.07
C VAL A 37 -31.82 -23.91 -19.32
N PRO A 38 -33.17 -24.04 -19.28
CA PRO A 38 -33.93 -24.38 -20.46
C PRO A 38 -33.91 -23.22 -21.46
N ARG A 39 -33.61 -23.52 -22.72
CA ARG A 39 -33.82 -22.58 -23.84
C ARG A 39 -35.33 -22.46 -24.07
N ALA A 40 -35.94 -21.45 -23.45
CA ALA A 40 -37.29 -21.04 -23.80
C ALA A 40 -37.26 -20.20 -25.08
N SER A 41 -37.61 -20.83 -26.20
CA SER A 41 -38.03 -20.16 -27.42
C SER A 41 -39.41 -19.52 -27.19
N PHE A 42 -39.46 -18.22 -26.98
CA PHE A 42 -40.73 -17.48 -27.02
C PHE A 42 -40.79 -16.64 -28.29
N ARG A 43 -41.48 -17.19 -29.30
CA ARG A 43 -42.20 -16.40 -30.31
C ARG A 43 -43.27 -15.61 -29.55
N ALA A 44 -43.06 -14.30 -29.40
CA ALA A 44 -44.10 -13.41 -28.91
C ALA A 44 -44.92 -12.91 -30.10
N SER A 45 -46.06 -13.56 -30.29
CA SER A 45 -47.19 -13.11 -31.10
C SER A 45 -47.62 -11.73 -30.62
N LYS A 46 -47.58 -10.73 -31.51
CA LYS A 46 -48.24 -9.44 -31.31
C LYS A 46 -49.74 -9.68 -31.42
N LEU A 47 -50.40 -9.88 -30.28
CA LEU A 47 -51.84 -9.79 -30.16
C LEU A 47 -52.20 -8.42 -29.59
N ILE A 48 -53.09 -7.79 -30.35
CA ILE A 48 -53.65 -6.46 -30.23
C ILE A 48 -54.62 -6.45 -29.05
N ILE A 49 -54.49 -5.48 -28.14
CA ILE A 49 -55.61 -5.05 -27.29
C ILE A 49 -55.70 -3.53 -27.40
N THR A 50 -56.78 -3.14 -28.07
CA THR A 50 -57.33 -1.81 -28.29
C THR A 50 -57.80 -1.23 -26.95
N ILE A 51 -57.37 0.00 -26.61
CA ILE A 51 -58.13 0.86 -25.70
C ILE A 51 -58.62 2.04 -26.53
N ILE A 52 -59.93 2.09 -26.62
CA ILE A 52 -60.77 3.08 -27.27
C ILE A 52 -60.73 4.35 -26.41
N TYR A 53 -60.39 5.49 -27.01
CA TYR A 53 -60.95 6.77 -26.59
C TYR A 53 -61.46 7.48 -27.84
N GLN A 54 -62.78 7.62 -27.89
CA GLN A 54 -63.54 8.31 -28.90
C GLN A 54 -63.23 9.81 -28.85
N ASN A 55 -62.96 10.40 -30.02
CA ASN A 55 -63.49 11.72 -30.34
C ASN A 55 -63.88 11.75 -31.83
N PRO A 56 -65.14 12.11 -32.17
CA PRO A 56 -65.70 11.97 -33.50
C PRO A 56 -65.53 13.24 -34.36
N HIS A 57 -65.77 13.06 -35.67
CA HIS A 57 -65.83 14.07 -36.73
C HIS A 57 -64.50 14.54 -37.32
N THR A 58 -64.10 13.92 -38.43
CA THR A 58 -64.16 14.56 -39.76
C THR A 58 -63.96 13.48 -40.83
N SER A 59 -64.86 13.50 -41.79
CA SER A 59 -65.05 12.48 -42.82
C SER A 59 -63.86 12.37 -43.76
N ARG A 60 -63.58 11.12 -44.18
CA ARG A 60 -62.81 10.79 -45.38
C ARG A 60 -63.37 11.57 -46.58
N GLY A 61 -62.54 12.43 -47.15
CA GLY A 61 -62.67 12.89 -48.53
C GLY A 61 -61.43 12.45 -49.28
N ASP A 62 -61.63 11.71 -50.37
CA ASP A 62 -60.62 11.40 -51.36
C ASP A 62 -59.93 12.69 -51.82
N ALA A 63 -58.60 12.69 -51.80
CA ALA A 63 -57.79 13.76 -52.38
C ALA A 63 -56.69 13.15 -53.24
N SER A 64 -57.07 12.82 -54.46
CA SER A 64 -56.20 12.86 -55.63
C SER A 64 -55.43 14.19 -55.64
N TYR A 65 -54.11 14.14 -55.42
CA TYR A 65 -53.28 15.31 -55.68
C TYR A 65 -52.90 15.37 -57.16
N ILE A 66 -53.69 16.19 -57.85
CA ILE A 66 -53.44 16.73 -59.18
C ILE A 66 -52.19 17.59 -59.15
N LEU A 67 -51.36 17.43 -60.18
CA LEU A 67 -50.21 18.27 -60.53
C LEU A 67 -50.63 19.67 -60.99
N ARG A 68 -49.96 20.69 -60.46
CA ARG A 68 -49.66 22.03 -61.04
C ARG A 68 -48.92 22.79 -59.92
N GLU A 69 -47.67 23.23 -59.99
CA GLU A 69 -46.88 23.77 -61.10
C GLU A 69 -45.38 23.41 -60.98
N GLY A 70 -44.71 23.23 -62.12
CA GLY A 70 -43.44 23.91 -62.39
C GLY A 70 -42.14 23.55 -61.66
N GLN A 71 -42.07 22.58 -60.74
CA GLN A 71 -40.77 22.10 -60.22
C GLN A 71 -40.61 20.60 -60.41
N ILE A 72 -39.81 20.23 -61.41
CA ILE A 72 -39.21 18.90 -61.53
C ILE A 72 -38.41 18.67 -60.24
N MET A 73 -38.98 17.92 -59.28
CA MET A 73 -38.25 17.42 -58.12
C MET A 73 -37.11 16.53 -58.64
N SER A 74 -35.93 17.13 -58.82
CA SER A 74 -34.75 16.43 -59.31
C SER A 74 -34.55 15.16 -58.48
N ARG A 75 -34.48 14.01 -59.14
CA ARG A 75 -34.14 12.73 -58.50
C ARG A 75 -32.83 12.97 -57.74
N LYS A 76 -32.87 12.91 -56.40
CA LYS A 76 -31.68 13.08 -55.55
C LYS A 76 -30.57 12.19 -56.11
N LYS A 77 -29.49 12.79 -56.61
CA LYS A 77 -28.29 12.05 -57.06
C LYS A 77 -27.91 11.06 -55.97
N LYS A 78 -27.73 9.77 -56.33
CA LYS A 78 -27.18 8.77 -55.41
C LYS A 78 -25.78 9.25 -55.04
N ILE A 79 -25.64 9.74 -53.82
CA ILE A 79 -24.37 10.21 -53.25
C ILE A 79 -23.41 9.02 -53.27
N SER A 80 -22.19 9.22 -53.76
CA SER A 80 -21.16 8.19 -53.75
C SER A 80 -20.93 7.71 -52.31
N GLU A 81 -20.64 6.42 -52.13
CA GLU A 81 -20.45 5.83 -50.79
C GLU A 81 -19.38 6.59 -49.98
N GLU A 82 -18.36 7.15 -50.66
CA GLU A 82 -17.31 7.96 -50.05
C GLU A 82 -17.80 9.33 -49.59
N GLU A 83 -18.61 10.01 -50.40
CA GLU A 83 -19.23 11.30 -50.04
C GLU A 83 -20.22 11.13 -48.89
N ALA A 84 -20.99 10.04 -48.88
CA ALA A 84 -21.89 9.71 -47.77
C ALA A 84 -21.10 9.48 -46.47
N LYS A 85 -19.96 8.79 -46.56
CA LYS A 85 -19.04 8.60 -45.42
C LYS A 85 -18.44 9.92 -44.93
N LEU A 86 -18.04 10.83 -45.83
CA LEU A 86 -17.52 12.16 -45.47
C LEU A 86 -18.58 13.03 -44.80
N LYS A 87 -19.79 13.06 -45.37
CA LYS A 87 -20.92 13.83 -44.83
C LYS A 87 -21.33 13.34 -43.44
N LYS A 88 -21.31 12.01 -43.22
CA LYS A 88 -21.52 11.41 -41.90
C LYS A 88 -20.41 11.77 -40.91
N LYS A 89 -19.13 11.70 -41.32
CA LYS A 89 -17.99 12.12 -40.49
C LYS A 89 -18.10 13.59 -40.07
N GLU A 90 -18.52 14.46 -40.98
CA GLU A 90 -18.69 15.88 -40.71
C GLU A 90 -19.89 16.17 -39.80
N TYR A 91 -21.02 15.50 -40.01
CA TYR A 91 -22.16 15.55 -39.09
C TYR A 91 -21.75 15.09 -37.68
N ASP A 92 -21.04 13.98 -37.55
CA ASP A 92 -20.53 13.46 -36.27
C ASP A 92 -19.49 14.40 -35.64
N ARG A 93 -18.71 15.14 -36.44
CA ARG A 93 -17.80 16.19 -35.96
C ARG A 93 -18.59 17.35 -35.35
N LYS A 94 -19.54 17.92 -36.11
CA LYS A 94 -20.40 19.03 -35.67
C LYS A 94 -21.22 18.66 -34.44
N ARG A 95 -21.75 17.43 -34.38
CA ARG A 95 -22.48 16.91 -33.21
C ARG A 95 -21.59 16.84 -31.97
N ARG A 96 -20.33 16.39 -32.11
CA ARG A 96 -19.35 16.36 -31.01
C ARG A 96 -18.94 17.75 -30.55
N GLU A 97 -18.79 18.69 -31.48
CA GLU A 97 -18.48 20.10 -31.19
C GLU A 97 -19.62 20.75 -30.40
N LYS A 98 -20.88 20.58 -30.83
CA LYS A 98 -22.07 21.04 -30.10
C LYS A 98 -22.18 20.45 -28.69
N MET A 99 -21.90 19.16 -28.51
CA MET A 99 -21.89 18.53 -27.18
C MET A 99 -20.74 19.00 -26.30
N LYS A 100 -19.66 19.54 -26.88
CA LYS A 100 -18.48 20.03 -26.14
C LYS A 100 -18.62 21.50 -25.77
N SER A 101 -19.35 22.28 -26.56
CA SER A 101 -19.62 23.70 -26.28
C SER A 101 -20.58 23.92 -25.13
N ASP A 102 -21.56 23.03 -24.94
CA ASP A 102 -22.50 23.09 -23.81
C ASP A 102 -21.93 22.39 -22.56
N PRO A 103 -21.73 23.09 -21.43
CA PRO A 103 -21.21 22.51 -20.20
C PRO A 103 -22.11 21.42 -19.59
N VAL A 104 -23.44 21.53 -19.72
CA VAL A 104 -24.40 20.60 -19.10
C VAL A 104 -24.40 19.27 -19.84
N SER A 105 -24.53 19.29 -21.17
CA SER A 105 -24.40 18.10 -22.01
C SER A 105 -23.04 17.39 -21.84
N LEU A 106 -21.95 18.15 -21.69
CA LEU A 106 -20.61 17.60 -21.46
C LEU A 106 -20.53 16.83 -20.12
N GLU A 107 -21.15 17.35 -19.07
CA GLU A 107 -21.17 16.73 -17.75
C GLU A 107 -21.99 15.43 -17.73
N VAL A 108 -23.15 15.42 -18.40
CA VAL A 108 -23.96 14.20 -18.59
C VAL A 108 -23.15 13.12 -19.32
N LEU A 109 -22.38 13.48 -20.35
CA LEU A 109 -21.54 12.54 -21.09
C LEU A 109 -20.42 11.97 -20.20
N ARG A 110 -19.75 12.83 -19.43
CA ARG A 110 -18.74 12.41 -18.44
C ARG A 110 -19.34 11.46 -17.39
N GLY A 111 -20.56 11.73 -16.92
CA GLY A 111 -21.31 10.85 -16.02
C GLY A 111 -21.53 9.46 -16.62
N LYS A 112 -22.03 9.39 -17.86
CA LYS A 112 -22.23 8.13 -18.58
C LYS A 112 -20.93 7.34 -18.77
N GLU A 113 -19.82 8.03 -19.07
CA GLU A 113 -18.50 7.39 -19.20
C GLU A 113 -17.98 6.84 -17.86
N ARG A 114 -18.16 7.58 -16.76
CA ARG A 114 -17.80 7.10 -15.41
C ARG A 114 -18.56 5.83 -15.05
N VAL A 115 -19.89 5.81 -15.26
CA VAL A 115 -20.72 4.62 -15.01
C VAL A 115 -20.27 3.44 -15.88
N LYS A 116 -19.98 3.69 -17.17
CA LYS A 116 -19.46 2.64 -18.08
C LYS A 116 -18.12 2.09 -17.61
N TYR A 117 -17.23 2.94 -17.13
CA TYR A 117 -15.93 2.53 -16.58
C TYR A 117 -16.10 1.68 -15.32
N LEU A 118 -16.98 2.09 -14.38
CA LEU A 118 -17.28 1.33 -13.18
C LEU A 118 -17.82 -0.06 -13.51
N LYS A 119 -18.79 -0.16 -14.43
CA LYS A 119 -19.32 -1.45 -14.92
C LYS A 119 -18.23 -2.34 -15.54
N LYS A 120 -17.30 -1.77 -16.30
CA LYS A 120 -16.16 -2.53 -16.87
C LYS A 120 -15.15 -2.98 -15.82
N ARG A 121 -14.98 -2.19 -14.76
CA ARG A 121 -14.12 -2.50 -13.62
C ARG A 121 -14.71 -3.65 -12.81
N GLU A 122 -16.01 -3.60 -12.51
CA GLU A 122 -16.75 -4.67 -11.81
C GLU A 122 -16.73 -5.98 -12.61
N LYS A 123 -16.91 -5.91 -13.93
CA LYS A 123 -16.79 -7.06 -14.84
C LYS A 123 -15.35 -7.59 -14.99
N GLY A 124 -14.35 -6.99 -14.35
CA GLY A 124 -12.94 -7.41 -14.43
C GLY A 124 -12.23 -7.12 -15.76
N GLN A 125 -12.91 -6.47 -16.73
CA GLN A 125 -12.33 -6.10 -18.03
C GLN A 125 -11.26 -5.00 -17.89
N VAL A 126 -11.35 -4.20 -16.82
CA VAL A 126 -10.36 -3.16 -16.50
C VAL A 126 -9.80 -3.42 -15.11
N LYS A 127 -8.53 -3.83 -15.05
CA LYS A 127 -7.78 -3.99 -13.80
C LYS A 127 -7.15 -2.67 -13.37
N LEU A 128 -7.11 -2.42 -12.06
CA LEU A 128 -6.33 -1.33 -11.48
C LEU A 128 -4.84 -1.69 -11.51
N ILE A 129 -3.97 -0.67 -11.60
CA ILE A 129 -2.52 -0.91 -11.57
C ILE A 129 -2.11 -1.56 -10.26
N SER A 130 -2.72 -1.20 -9.12
CA SER A 130 -2.44 -1.83 -7.83
C SER A 130 -2.65 -3.35 -7.87
N THR A 131 -3.77 -3.79 -8.46
CA THR A 131 -4.19 -5.19 -8.55
C THR A 131 -3.51 -5.98 -9.67
N MET A 132 -2.73 -5.33 -10.55
CA MET A 132 -1.97 -6.03 -11.60
C MET A 132 -0.74 -6.76 -11.04
N SER A 133 -0.40 -7.89 -11.65
CA SER A 133 0.85 -8.61 -11.39
C SER A 133 2.07 -7.80 -11.88
N SER A 134 3.27 -8.17 -11.40
CA SER A 134 4.51 -7.50 -11.81
C SER A 134 4.77 -7.59 -13.33
N ARG A 135 4.40 -8.73 -13.95
CA ARG A 135 4.55 -8.97 -15.39
C ARG A 135 3.59 -8.10 -16.20
N GLU A 136 2.32 -8.02 -15.80
CA GLU A 136 1.31 -7.14 -16.43
C GLU A 136 1.71 -5.66 -16.30
N LYS A 137 2.19 -5.25 -15.12
CA LYS A 137 2.73 -3.89 -14.87
C LYS A 137 3.88 -3.57 -15.82
N ARG A 138 4.82 -4.51 -16.04
CA ARG A 138 5.93 -4.35 -16.98
C ARG A 138 5.42 -4.19 -18.41
N GLN A 139 4.45 -5.01 -18.84
CA GLN A 139 3.87 -4.91 -20.18
C GLN A 139 3.13 -3.59 -20.40
N LYS A 140 2.34 -3.13 -19.42
CA LYS A 140 1.68 -1.81 -19.49
C LYS A 140 2.69 -0.68 -19.62
N ARG A 141 3.78 -0.70 -18.86
CA ARG A 141 4.87 0.29 -18.99
C ARG A 141 5.52 0.25 -20.36
N LYS A 142 5.76 -0.94 -20.93
CA LYS A 142 6.29 -1.10 -22.30
C LYS A 142 5.35 -0.45 -23.32
N ASN A 143 4.05 -0.71 -23.22
CA ASN A 143 3.04 -0.11 -24.11
C ASN A 143 2.95 1.41 -23.91
N TRP A 144 3.06 1.93 -22.69
CA TRP A 144 3.09 3.37 -22.44
C TRP A 144 4.30 4.06 -23.08
N LYS A 145 5.49 3.44 -23.00
CA LYS A 145 6.68 3.94 -23.68
C LYS A 145 6.45 4.01 -25.19
N LYS A 146 5.95 2.93 -25.79
CA LYS A 146 5.63 2.88 -27.23
C LYS A 146 4.62 3.95 -27.63
N ASN A 147 3.49 4.03 -26.93
CA ASN A 147 2.43 5.01 -27.23
C ASN A 147 2.92 6.46 -27.08
N SER A 148 3.71 6.74 -26.04
CA SER A 148 4.31 8.06 -25.82
C SER A 148 5.26 8.44 -26.94
N GLN A 149 6.13 7.51 -27.36
CA GLN A 149 7.03 7.72 -28.49
C GLN A 149 6.26 7.97 -29.79
N THR A 150 5.25 7.16 -30.09
CA THR A 150 4.39 7.35 -31.27
C THR A 150 3.66 8.69 -31.24
N TYR A 151 3.12 9.10 -30.08
CA TYR A 151 2.46 10.39 -29.92
C TYR A 151 3.43 11.56 -30.17
N ARG A 152 4.63 11.51 -29.58
CA ARG A 152 5.67 12.53 -29.78
C ARG A 152 6.07 12.63 -31.25
N TYR A 153 6.30 11.49 -31.90
CA TYR A 153 6.63 11.44 -33.33
C TYR A 153 5.53 12.05 -34.20
N LYS A 154 4.27 11.64 -34.00
CA LYS A 154 3.12 12.20 -34.74
C LYS A 154 2.99 13.70 -34.53
N THR A 155 3.13 14.17 -33.29
CA THR A 155 3.05 15.60 -32.95
C THR A 155 4.18 16.38 -33.61
N ALA A 156 5.41 15.85 -33.61
CA ALA A 156 6.54 16.47 -34.28
C ALA A 156 6.34 16.55 -35.80
N LYS A 157 5.82 15.48 -36.42
CA LYS A 157 5.48 15.46 -37.85
C LYS A 157 4.44 16.51 -38.21
N VAL A 158 3.34 16.60 -37.43
CA VAL A 158 2.31 17.63 -37.64
C VAL A 158 2.88 19.04 -37.53
N ARG A 159 3.73 19.29 -36.52
CA ARG A 159 4.40 20.60 -36.37
C ARG A 159 5.31 20.94 -37.56
N LYS A 160 6.10 19.97 -38.04
CA LYS A 160 6.94 20.17 -39.22
C LYS A 160 6.12 20.45 -40.47
N ASN A 161 5.03 19.71 -40.68
CA ASN A 161 4.13 19.94 -41.81
C ASN A 161 3.42 21.30 -41.73
N LEU A 162 3.02 21.72 -40.53
CA LEU A 162 2.43 23.04 -40.31
C LEU A 162 3.45 24.16 -40.56
N ALA A 163 4.70 23.99 -40.11
CA ALA A 163 5.77 24.96 -40.39
C ALA A 163 6.01 25.11 -41.89
N LYS A 164 6.10 23.99 -42.63
CA LYS A 164 6.20 24.03 -44.10
C LYS A 164 5.04 24.77 -44.77
N LEU A 165 3.80 24.51 -44.34
CA LEU A 165 2.62 25.18 -44.89
C LEU A 165 2.67 26.70 -44.64
N LEU A 166 3.14 27.12 -43.47
CA LEU A 166 3.29 28.54 -43.13
C LEU A 166 4.42 29.21 -43.92
N ASP A 167 5.52 28.49 -44.19
CA ASP A 167 6.62 28.97 -45.02
C ASP A 167 6.24 29.04 -46.52
N GLU A 168 5.32 28.19 -46.98
CA GLU A 168 4.79 28.16 -48.35
C GLU A 168 3.64 29.17 -48.60
N THR A 169 3.10 29.80 -47.55
CA THR A 169 2.08 30.84 -47.68
C THR A 169 2.76 32.21 -47.81
N PRO A 170 2.53 33.00 -48.88
CA PRO A 170 3.14 34.31 -49.01
C PRO A 170 2.80 35.17 -47.78
N HIS A 171 3.81 35.76 -47.16
CA HIS A 171 3.64 36.69 -46.05
C HIS A 171 2.70 37.82 -46.48
N PRO A 172 1.61 38.13 -45.76
CA PRO A 172 0.85 39.34 -46.04
C PRO A 172 1.79 40.54 -45.87
N SER A 173 1.88 41.34 -46.94
CA SER A 173 2.68 42.56 -47.01
C SER A 173 2.40 43.47 -45.79
N SER A 174 3.48 43.98 -45.23
CA SER A 174 3.61 45.01 -44.20
C SER A 174 2.34 45.77 -43.81
N GLY A 175 1.93 45.64 -42.54
CA GLY A 175 0.97 46.55 -41.94
C GLY A 175 0.58 46.16 -40.51
N LEU A 176 0.94 47.03 -39.55
CA LEU A 176 0.49 47.06 -38.15
C LEU A 176 1.22 46.13 -37.17
N VAL A 177 2.39 46.59 -36.69
CA VAL A 177 2.91 46.16 -35.38
C VAL A 177 2.03 46.79 -34.29
N ILE A 178 0.92 46.13 -33.98
CA ILE A 178 0.19 46.41 -32.74
C ILE A 178 1.06 45.88 -31.61
N GLN A 179 1.79 46.77 -30.91
CA GLN A 179 2.47 46.40 -29.68
C GLN A 179 1.43 46.02 -28.61
N ASN A 180 1.06 44.75 -28.59
CA ASN A 180 0.15 44.19 -27.62
C ASN A 180 0.82 44.15 -26.23
N ASN A 181 0.59 45.20 -25.42
CA ASN A 181 0.99 45.27 -24.01
C ASN A 181 0.53 44.05 -23.16
N ASN A 182 -0.43 43.27 -23.67
CA ASN A 182 -0.89 42.01 -23.10
C ASN A 182 0.16 40.87 -23.18
N GLU A 183 1.08 40.88 -24.15
CA GLU A 183 2.11 39.84 -24.28
C GLU A 183 3.16 39.93 -23.18
N VAL A 184 3.61 41.14 -22.82
CA VAL A 184 4.58 41.36 -21.74
C VAL A 184 4.01 40.97 -20.38
N ARG A 185 2.73 41.32 -20.10
CA ARG A 185 2.00 40.87 -18.89
C ARG A 185 1.85 39.34 -18.84
N ASN A 186 1.60 38.71 -19.98
CA ASN A 186 1.50 37.24 -20.08
C ASN A 186 2.85 36.55 -19.86
N LEU A 187 3.96 37.09 -20.38
CA LEU A 187 5.30 36.53 -20.14
C LEU A 187 5.72 36.58 -18.67
N ALA A 188 5.43 37.68 -17.97
CA ALA A 188 5.68 37.80 -16.53
C ALA A 188 4.83 36.80 -15.72
N ALA A 189 3.55 36.62 -16.08
CA ALA A 189 2.68 35.62 -15.45
C ALA A 189 3.17 34.18 -15.70
N ILE A 190 3.63 33.88 -16.92
CA ILE A 190 4.20 32.57 -17.30
C ILE A 190 5.48 32.29 -16.50
N ARG A 191 6.39 33.27 -16.39
CA ARG A 191 7.62 33.15 -15.58
C ARG A 191 7.31 32.90 -14.11
N ARG A 192 6.39 33.64 -13.51
CA ARG A 192 5.93 33.43 -12.11
C ARG A 192 5.35 32.03 -11.90
N ARG A 193 4.50 31.56 -12.82
CA ARG A 193 3.93 30.21 -12.79
C ARG A 193 5.02 29.12 -12.89
N GLN A 194 6.05 29.34 -13.72
CA GLN A 194 7.16 28.39 -13.86
C GLN A 194 8.04 28.35 -12.62
N GLN A 195 8.35 29.50 -12.01
CA GLN A 195 9.06 29.58 -10.74
C GLN A 195 8.30 28.87 -9.62
N LEU A 196 6.98 29.08 -9.52
CA LEU A 196 6.14 28.38 -8.54
C LEU A 196 6.23 26.86 -8.75
N ARG A 197 6.06 26.37 -9.98
CA ARG A 197 6.20 24.94 -10.29
C ARG A 197 7.55 24.37 -9.86
N ARG A 198 8.64 25.10 -10.11
CA ARG A 198 9.99 24.68 -9.68
C ARG A 198 10.09 24.62 -8.15
N ARG A 199 9.65 25.65 -7.43
CA ARG A 199 9.65 25.69 -5.95
C ARG A 199 8.81 24.56 -5.37
N THR A 200 7.60 24.38 -5.87
CA THR A 200 6.68 23.30 -5.46
C THR A 200 7.31 21.93 -5.70
N ALA A 201 7.94 21.70 -6.86
CA ALA A 201 8.63 20.43 -7.14
C ALA A 201 9.80 20.16 -6.19
N ILE A 202 10.58 21.20 -5.82
CA ILE A 202 11.66 21.10 -4.84
C ILE A 202 11.11 20.69 -3.48
N PHE A 203 10.03 21.34 -3.02
CA PHE A 203 9.40 21.01 -1.73
C PHE A 203 8.87 19.59 -1.70
N TYR A 204 8.11 19.15 -2.71
CA TYR A 204 7.63 17.78 -2.78
C TYR A 204 8.77 16.75 -2.85
N SER A 205 9.85 17.07 -3.56
CA SER A 205 11.05 16.22 -3.59
C SER A 205 11.73 16.13 -2.21
N LYS A 206 11.80 17.25 -1.49
CA LYS A 206 12.36 17.30 -0.13
C LYS A 206 11.50 16.52 0.86
N ILE A 207 10.19 16.69 0.80
CA ILE A 207 9.21 15.92 1.61
C ILE A 207 9.40 14.43 1.33
N SER A 208 9.44 14.02 0.06
CA SER A 208 9.63 12.61 -0.31
C SER A 208 10.97 12.04 0.20
N ARG A 209 12.06 12.81 0.12
CA ARG A 209 13.38 12.39 0.64
C ARG A 209 13.36 12.25 2.16
N LEU A 210 12.73 13.19 2.87
CA LEU A 210 12.62 13.15 4.33
C LEU A 210 11.77 11.97 4.78
N GLN A 211 10.66 11.68 4.10
CA GLN A 211 9.84 10.50 4.35
C GLN A 211 10.63 9.20 4.12
N GLU A 212 11.43 9.12 3.07
CA GLU A 212 12.28 7.95 2.82
C GLU A 212 13.34 7.76 3.91
N ARG A 213 14.00 8.86 4.34
CA ARG A 213 14.96 8.84 5.45
C ARG A 213 14.29 8.37 6.75
N LEU A 214 13.13 8.92 7.09
CA LEU A 214 12.37 8.50 8.27
C LEU A 214 12.03 7.00 8.22
N ASN A 215 11.54 6.51 7.08
CA ASN A 215 11.25 5.09 6.89
C ASN A 215 12.49 4.20 6.95
N ARG A 216 13.66 4.73 6.54
CA ARG A 216 14.95 4.03 6.68
C ARG A 216 15.35 3.95 8.16
N GLU A 217 15.22 5.03 8.90
CA GLU A 217 15.52 5.06 10.34
C GLU A 217 14.58 4.15 11.15
N ILE A 218 13.29 4.11 10.83
CA ILE A 218 12.34 3.18 11.44
C ILE A 218 12.78 1.72 11.20
N ARG A 219 13.16 1.39 9.95
CA ARG A 219 13.66 0.05 9.60
C ARG A 219 14.97 -0.28 10.32
N ASN A 220 15.89 0.68 10.41
CA ASN A 220 17.16 0.51 11.12
C ASN A 220 16.92 0.29 12.61
N LYS A 221 16.11 1.14 13.26
CA LYS A 221 15.72 0.99 14.67
C LYS A 221 15.17 -0.40 14.94
N GLU A 222 14.27 -0.89 14.09
CA GLU A 222 13.69 -2.22 14.26
C GLU A 222 14.70 -3.35 14.03
N LYS A 223 15.59 -3.20 13.03
CA LYS A 223 16.71 -4.12 12.78
C LYS A 223 17.62 -4.22 14.00
N TYR A 224 18.05 -3.09 14.56
CA TYR A 224 18.92 -3.07 15.74
C TYR A 224 18.19 -3.56 17.00
N ARG A 225 16.92 -3.21 17.21
CA ARG A 225 16.08 -3.77 18.29
C ARG A 225 16.07 -5.30 18.26
N LYS A 226 15.78 -5.89 17.09
CA LYS A 226 15.79 -7.35 16.90
C LYS A 226 17.18 -7.95 17.10
N ARG A 227 18.24 -7.27 16.66
CA ARG A 227 19.63 -7.73 16.86
C ARG A 227 19.98 -7.76 18.35
N CYS A 228 19.70 -6.69 19.08
CA CYS A 228 19.91 -6.62 20.53
C CYS A 228 19.11 -7.71 21.25
N GLN A 229 17.84 -7.93 20.88
CA GLN A 229 17.02 -8.97 21.48
C GLN A 229 17.60 -10.38 21.27
N ARG A 230 18.11 -10.68 20.06
CA ARG A 230 18.78 -11.97 19.78
C ARG A 230 20.06 -12.13 20.59
N LEU A 231 20.90 -11.09 20.66
CA LEU A 231 22.12 -11.11 21.46
C LEU A 231 21.81 -11.34 22.94
N ILE A 232 20.80 -10.66 23.49
CA ILE A 232 20.35 -10.87 24.87
C ILE A 232 19.89 -12.32 25.08
N LYS A 233 19.08 -12.88 24.17
CA LYS A 233 18.61 -14.28 24.27
C LYS A 233 19.76 -15.28 24.17
N ASN A 234 20.72 -15.07 23.27
CA ASN A 234 21.87 -15.95 23.10
C ASN A 234 22.82 -15.90 24.30
N ASN A 235 22.98 -14.72 24.92
CA ASN A 235 23.83 -14.56 26.10
C ASN A 235 23.13 -15.01 27.39
N GLN A 236 21.80 -15.16 27.39
CA GLN A 236 21.08 -15.73 28.53
C GLN A 236 21.28 -17.25 28.56
N THR A 237 22.14 -17.71 29.45
CA THR A 237 22.28 -19.14 29.74
C THR A 237 21.00 -19.69 30.35
N SER A 238 20.55 -20.84 29.84
CA SER A 238 19.43 -21.58 30.44
C SER A 238 19.83 -22.07 31.85
N PRO A 239 18.91 -22.11 32.84
CA PRO A 239 19.18 -22.69 34.15
C PRO A 239 19.79 -24.09 34.06
N GLU A 240 19.30 -24.93 33.14
CA GLU A 240 19.86 -26.25 32.90
C GLU A 240 21.28 -26.20 32.33
N ALA A 241 21.52 -25.32 31.35
CA ALA A 241 22.86 -25.14 30.78
C ALA A 241 23.88 -24.65 31.82
N LYS A 242 23.43 -23.81 32.77
CA LYS A 242 24.26 -23.34 33.88
C LYS A 242 24.60 -24.48 34.86
N VAL A 243 23.62 -25.30 35.22
CA VAL A 243 23.86 -26.49 36.06
C VAL A 243 24.76 -27.49 35.35
N SER A 244 24.51 -27.78 34.07
CA SER A 244 25.38 -28.67 33.27
C SER A 244 26.80 -28.14 33.12
N ALA A 245 26.99 -26.81 33.01
CA ALA A 245 28.32 -26.20 33.00
C ALA A 245 29.04 -26.35 34.35
N LEU A 246 28.32 -26.20 35.48
CA LEU A 246 28.87 -26.43 36.82
C LEU A 246 29.23 -27.90 37.06
N LEU A 247 28.48 -28.82 36.46
CA LEU A 247 28.63 -30.27 36.64
C LEU A 247 29.42 -30.96 35.50
N LYS A 248 30.08 -30.20 34.62
CA LYS A 248 30.65 -30.69 33.34
C LYS A 248 31.53 -31.95 33.48
N ASN A 249 32.14 -32.17 34.64
CA ASN A 249 33.03 -33.31 34.92
C ASN A 249 32.61 -34.15 36.15
N ILE A 250 31.42 -33.91 36.72
CA ILE A 250 30.97 -34.57 37.95
C ILE A 250 29.74 -35.42 37.64
N LYS A 251 29.82 -36.73 37.90
CA LYS A 251 28.65 -37.61 37.86
C LYS A 251 27.83 -37.39 39.12
N VAL A 252 26.64 -36.83 38.96
CA VAL A 252 25.73 -36.48 40.05
C VAL A 252 24.41 -37.26 39.87
N PRO A 253 23.82 -37.80 40.96
CA PRO A 253 22.49 -38.42 40.87
C PRO A 253 21.43 -37.47 40.31
N GLU A 254 20.51 -37.99 39.51
CA GLU A 254 19.49 -37.21 38.81
C GLU A 254 18.61 -36.38 39.76
N VAL A 255 18.36 -36.88 40.97
CA VAL A 255 17.60 -36.15 42.01
C VAL A 255 18.29 -34.85 42.42
N VAL A 256 19.62 -34.88 42.58
CA VAL A 256 20.41 -33.71 42.94
C VAL A 256 20.45 -32.73 41.76
N ARG A 257 20.61 -33.25 40.53
CA ARG A 257 20.55 -32.44 39.31
C ARG A 257 19.22 -31.68 39.19
N LYS A 258 18.09 -32.35 39.41
CA LYS A 258 16.76 -31.72 39.40
C LYS A 258 16.60 -30.64 40.48
N LYS A 259 17.09 -30.89 41.71
CA LYS A 259 17.06 -29.88 42.78
C LYS A 259 17.91 -28.64 42.45
N LEU A 260 19.07 -28.82 41.81
CA LEU A 260 19.92 -27.72 41.36
C LEU A 260 19.29 -26.91 40.21
N ILE A 261 18.65 -27.59 39.25
CA ILE A 261 17.92 -26.90 38.19
C ILE A 261 16.78 -26.08 38.79
N LEU A 262 16.02 -26.66 39.74
CA LEU A 262 14.95 -25.95 40.43
C LEU A 262 15.45 -24.70 41.15
N SER A 263 16.57 -24.78 41.88
CA SER A 263 17.13 -23.64 42.60
C SER A 263 17.57 -22.52 41.65
N GLU A 264 18.15 -22.85 40.49
CA GLU A 264 18.52 -21.88 39.45
C GLU A 264 17.30 -21.26 38.76
N VAL A 265 16.24 -22.05 38.50
CA VAL A 265 14.97 -21.55 37.97
C VAL A 265 14.32 -20.56 38.93
N LEU A 266 14.23 -20.91 40.22
CA LEU A 266 13.68 -20.02 41.26
C LEU A 266 14.51 -18.74 41.38
N THR A 267 15.83 -18.86 41.37
CA THR A 267 16.76 -17.73 41.36
C THR A 267 16.48 -16.80 40.17
N LYS A 268 16.34 -17.34 38.96
CA LYS A 268 16.05 -16.54 37.76
C LYS A 268 14.69 -15.84 37.88
N GLN A 269 13.64 -16.55 38.27
CA GLN A 269 12.30 -15.98 38.44
C GLN A 269 12.27 -14.88 39.49
N LEU A 270 12.95 -15.05 40.62
CA LEU A 270 13.02 -14.04 41.67
C LEU A 270 13.74 -12.77 41.18
N LYS A 271 14.83 -12.90 40.40
CA LYS A 271 15.52 -11.76 39.77
C LYS A 271 14.62 -11.05 38.78
N ASP A 272 14.02 -11.79 37.86
CA ASP A 272 13.19 -11.23 36.79
C ASP A 272 11.99 -10.47 37.37
N ARG A 273 11.30 -11.05 38.37
CA ARG A 273 10.20 -10.38 39.09
C ARG A 273 10.68 -9.10 39.77
N TYR A 274 11.80 -9.14 40.50
CA TYR A 274 12.34 -7.96 41.17
C TYR A 274 12.75 -6.83 40.20
N ILE A 275 13.38 -7.17 39.06
CA ILE A 275 13.76 -6.19 38.03
C ILE A 275 12.53 -5.55 37.40
N ASN A 276 11.46 -6.34 37.19
CA ASN A 276 10.21 -5.86 36.60
C ASN A 276 9.39 -4.95 37.53
N LEU A 277 9.65 -4.97 38.85
CA LEU A 277 9.03 -4.01 39.77
C LEU A 277 9.53 -2.60 39.49
N LYS A 278 8.60 -1.64 39.38
CA LYS A 278 8.95 -0.24 39.11
C LYS A 278 9.18 0.56 40.39
N LYS A 279 8.31 0.38 41.39
CA LYS A 279 8.33 1.20 42.61
C LYS A 279 9.29 0.63 43.66
N HIS A 280 9.99 1.53 44.37
CA HIS A 280 10.89 1.15 45.45
C HIS A 280 10.16 0.48 46.64
N VAL A 281 8.94 0.93 46.95
CA VAL A 281 8.12 0.33 48.02
C VAL A 281 7.80 -1.13 47.73
N GLU A 282 7.43 -1.45 46.49
CA GLU A 282 7.15 -2.83 46.06
C GLU A 282 8.41 -3.70 46.12
N LYS A 283 9.56 -3.14 45.71
CA LYS A 283 10.87 -3.82 45.83
C LYS A 283 11.23 -4.13 47.27
N LYS A 284 10.94 -3.22 48.21
CA LYS A 284 11.15 -3.44 49.66
C LYS A 284 10.26 -4.56 50.20
N LYS A 285 8.95 -4.52 49.91
CA LYS A 285 8.00 -5.58 50.30
C LYS A 285 8.43 -6.94 49.71
N TYR A 286 8.86 -6.96 48.45
CA TYR A 286 9.34 -8.17 47.79
C TYR A 286 10.58 -8.77 48.49
N PHE A 287 11.47 -7.92 49.00
CA PHE A 287 12.63 -8.36 49.78
C PHE A 287 12.23 -8.92 51.15
N GLU A 288 11.28 -8.28 51.84
CA GLU A 288 10.75 -8.75 53.13
C GLU A 288 10.12 -10.15 53.02
N ILE A 289 9.43 -10.45 51.92
CA ILE A 289 8.86 -11.78 51.63
C ILE A 289 9.92 -12.89 51.61
N ILE A 290 11.14 -12.58 51.18
CA ILE A 290 12.24 -13.56 51.09
C ILE A 290 12.86 -13.87 52.47
N LYS A 291 12.43 -13.17 53.53
CA LYS A 291 12.85 -13.38 54.93
C LYS A 291 14.38 -13.40 55.08
N PRO A 292 15.06 -12.24 54.98
CA PRO A 292 16.52 -12.15 55.02
C PRO A 292 17.14 -12.74 56.30
N ASP A 293 16.42 -12.74 57.42
CA ASP A 293 16.88 -13.35 58.67
C ASP A 293 17.07 -14.86 58.57
N LEU A 294 16.19 -15.55 57.81
CA LEU A 294 16.33 -16.97 57.53
C LEU A 294 17.58 -17.25 56.68
N LEU A 295 17.81 -16.42 55.66
CA LEU A 295 19.03 -16.50 54.85
C LEU A 295 20.29 -16.22 55.67
N LYS A 296 20.21 -15.30 56.63
CA LYS A 296 21.31 -15.00 57.55
C LYS A 296 21.61 -16.18 58.48
N LYS A 297 20.57 -16.83 59.04
CA LYS A 297 20.69 -18.03 59.89
C LYS A 297 21.45 -19.16 59.18
N HIS A 298 21.17 -19.39 57.90
CA HIS A 298 21.83 -20.43 57.10
C HIS A 298 23.10 -19.94 56.38
N LYS A 299 23.64 -18.75 56.71
CA LYS A 299 24.82 -18.15 56.04
C LYS A 299 24.67 -17.96 54.52
N LEU A 300 23.44 -17.94 54.00
CA LEU A 300 23.08 -17.79 52.58
C LEU A 300 22.81 -16.34 52.16
N LEU A 301 22.97 -15.36 53.07
CA LEU A 301 22.71 -13.95 52.77
C LEU A 301 23.56 -13.42 51.61
N HIS A 302 24.75 -13.97 51.37
CA HIS A 302 25.58 -13.60 50.23
C HIS A 302 24.92 -13.94 48.88
N LEU A 303 24.07 -14.97 48.83
CA LEU A 303 23.31 -15.34 47.64
C LEU A 303 22.25 -14.31 47.29
N SER A 304 21.66 -13.60 48.25
CA SER A 304 20.65 -12.58 47.99
C SER A 304 21.24 -11.24 47.51
N LYS A 305 22.50 -10.93 47.83
CA LYS A 305 23.20 -9.70 47.41
C LYS A 305 23.11 -9.38 45.90
N PRO A 306 23.34 -10.32 44.96
CA PRO A 306 23.20 -10.04 43.53
C PRO A 306 21.76 -9.75 43.06
N PHE A 307 20.74 -10.02 43.88
CA PHE A 307 19.35 -9.68 43.57
C PHE A 307 19.00 -8.26 44.01
N PHE A 308 19.59 -7.78 45.11
CA PHE A 308 19.14 -6.58 45.83
C PHE A 308 20.23 -5.49 45.91
N ARG A 309 20.91 -5.21 44.80
CA ARG A 309 22.03 -4.22 44.74
C ARG A 309 21.68 -2.75 45.10
N HIS A 310 20.43 -2.43 45.43
CA HIS A 310 20.01 -1.04 45.69
C HIS A 310 19.30 -0.81 47.03
N GLY A 311 19.05 -1.87 47.81
CA GLY A 311 18.67 -1.71 49.21
C GLY A 311 19.94 -1.56 50.01
N THR A 312 20.40 -0.33 50.25
CA THR A 312 21.37 -0.12 51.32
C THR A 312 20.73 -0.66 52.59
N TYR A 313 21.24 -1.78 53.09
CA TYR A 313 21.17 -2.10 54.51
C TYR A 313 21.94 -0.96 55.19
N LYS A 314 21.33 0.22 55.34
CA LYS A 314 21.77 1.15 56.36
C LYS A 314 21.62 0.35 57.64
N LYS A 315 22.74 -0.15 58.17
CA LYS A 315 22.82 -0.55 59.57
C LYS A 315 22.11 0.59 60.30
N THR A 316 20.94 0.31 60.87
CA THR A 316 20.36 1.16 61.89
C THR A 316 21.37 1.10 63.03
N GLY A 317 22.38 1.96 62.93
CA GLY A 317 23.34 2.16 63.99
C GLY A 317 22.52 2.46 65.22
N THR A 318 22.71 1.64 66.24
CA THR A 318 22.36 1.94 67.62
C THR A 318 22.69 3.40 67.86
N ARG A 319 21.68 4.28 67.82
CA ARG A 319 21.80 5.62 68.39
C ARG A 319 21.94 5.37 69.88
N LYS A 320 23.19 5.25 70.33
CA LYS A 320 23.51 5.25 71.75
C LYS A 320 22.86 6.51 72.32
N ILE A 321 21.95 6.25 73.25
CA ILE A 321 21.43 7.15 74.27
C ILE A 321 22.64 7.88 74.86
N ASN A 322 22.94 9.09 74.40
CA ASN A 322 23.98 9.96 74.96
C ASN A 322 23.68 11.45 74.69
N ALA A 323 22.41 11.79 74.46
CA ALA A 323 21.96 13.18 74.33
C ALA A 323 21.38 13.77 75.63
N GLN A 324 21.38 13.01 76.73
CA GLN A 324 20.83 13.45 78.02
C GLN A 324 21.87 13.88 79.06
N PHE A 325 23.18 13.69 78.82
CA PHE A 325 24.22 13.98 79.82
C PHE A 325 25.04 15.26 79.59
N MET A 326 24.77 16.05 78.54
CA MET A 326 25.53 17.28 78.24
C MET A 326 24.70 18.56 78.39
N LYS A 327 23.84 18.62 79.42
CA LYS A 327 23.16 19.85 79.87
C LYS A 327 23.23 20.01 81.39
N VAL A 328 24.41 19.91 81.98
CA VAL A 328 24.69 20.51 83.29
C VAL A 328 26.13 21.01 83.28
N LYS A 329 26.33 22.23 83.81
CA LYS A 329 27.56 23.02 83.90
C LYS A 329 27.81 23.99 82.74
N LYS A 330 27.03 25.08 82.74
CA LYS A 330 27.61 26.42 82.66
C LYS A 330 27.39 27.06 84.03
N THR A 331 28.47 27.16 84.80
CA THR A 331 28.68 28.20 85.82
C THR A 331 29.03 29.50 85.11
#